data_AF-A0A3T0RVB0-F1
#
_entry.id   AF-A0A3T0RVB0-F1
#
_cell.length_a   1.000
_cell.length_b   1.000
_cell.length_c   1.000
_cell.angle_alpha   90.00
_cell.angle_beta   90.00
_cell.angle_gamma   90.00
#
_symmetry.space_group_name_H-M   'P 1'
#
loop_
_entity.id
_entity.type
_entity.pdbx_description
1 polymer ?
#
loop_
_entity_poly.entity_id
_entity_poly.type
_entity_poly.pdbx_seq_one_letter_code
_entity_poly.pdbx_strand_id
1 'polypeptide(L)'
;MLNLVKNLCIIFIAFAIGLMLYSRVKKEYAADKKHKQDYTRALQVKKELLKYKKPARVEIETFTKRYQDDIEDIKALKLPLDEAANFYMQVQLFSEDTDESSPLILQIKFKDIKTQNLIREDSVNLE
;
A
#
# COMPACT_ATOMS: atom_id res chain seq x y z
N MET A 1 -43.08 -19.82 39.65
CA MET A 1 -41.60 -19.87 39.56
C MET A 1 -41.07 -20.28 38.18
N LEU A 2 -41.71 -21.21 37.45
CA LEU A 2 -41.20 -21.72 36.16
C LEU A 2 -41.07 -20.67 35.02
N ASN A 3 -42.02 -19.73 34.94
CA ASN A 3 -42.00 -18.69 33.89
C ASN A 3 -40.94 -17.60 34.11
N LEU A 4 -40.56 -17.35 35.37
CA LEU A 4 -39.52 -16.37 35.71
C LEU A 4 -38.14 -16.88 35.27
N VAL A 5 -37.85 -18.16 35.53
CA VAL A 5 -36.57 -18.80 35.16
C VAL A 5 -36.42 -18.88 33.64
N LYS A 6 -37.50 -19.20 32.91
CA LYS A 6 -37.49 -19.22 31.43
C LYS A 6 -37.20 -17.84 30.84
N ASN A 7 -37.84 -16.79 31.35
CA ASN A 7 -37.59 -15.43 30.87
C ASN A 7 -36.17 -14.95 31.19
N LEU A 8 -35.61 -15.35 32.34
CA LEU A 8 -34.22 -15.05 32.69
C LEU A 8 -33.25 -15.72 31.70
N CYS A 9 -33.46 -16.99 31.37
CA CYS A 9 -32.62 -17.71 30.41
C CYS A 9 -32.64 -17.08 29.01
N ILE A 10 -33.79 -16.60 28.55
CA ILE A 10 -33.91 -15.92 27.25
C ILE A 10 -33.09 -14.63 27.22
N ILE A 11 -33.11 -13.85 28.31
CA ILE A 11 -32.32 -12.61 28.43
C ILE A 11 -30.82 -12.92 28.42
N PHE A 12 -30.37 -13.95 29.15
CA PHE A 12 -28.97 -14.36 29.16
C PHE A 12 -28.48 -14.84 27.79
N ILE A 13 -29.30 -15.59 27.06
CA ILE A 13 -28.96 -16.05 25.70
C ILE A 13 -28.85 -14.86 24.74
N ALA A 14 -29.79 -13.91 24.79
CA ALA A 14 -29.73 -12.71 23.97
C ALA A 14 -28.47 -11.87 24.27
N PHE A 15 -28.10 -11.74 25.54
CA PHE A 15 -26.89 -11.01 25.95
C PHE A 15 -25.61 -11.72 25.49
N ALA A 16 -25.55 -13.05 25.58
CA ALA A 16 -24.41 -13.84 25.10
C ALA A 16 -24.20 -13.73 23.58
N ILE A 17 -25.31 -13.76 22.81
CA ILE A 17 -25.27 -13.56 21.35
C ILE A 17 -24.81 -12.13 21.01
N GLY A 18 -25.33 -11.12 21.73
CA GLY A 18 -24.92 -9.72 21.57
C GLY A 18 -23.43 -9.50 21.84
N LEU A 19 -22.89 -10.12 22.90
CA LEU A 19 -21.46 -10.08 23.23
C LEU A 19 -20.60 -10.77 22.16
N MET A 20 -21.03 -11.92 21.64
CA MET A 20 -20.31 -12.62 20.56
C MET A 20 -20.26 -11.77 19.29
N LEU A 21 -21.38 -11.19 18.86
CA LEU A 21 -21.45 -10.30 17.71
C LEU A 21 -20.59 -9.05 17.90
N TYR A 22 -20.67 -8.40 19.07
CA TYR A 22 -19.82 -7.25 19.39
C TYR A 22 -18.33 -7.59 19.34
N SER A 23 -17.93 -8.75 19.85
CA SER A 23 -16.52 -9.19 19.82
C SER A 23 -16.03 -9.50 18.40
N ARG A 24 -16.89 -10.02 17.52
CA ARG A 24 -16.59 -10.25 16.10
C ARG A 24 -16.43 -8.94 15.35
N VAL A 25 -17.39 -8.03 15.50
CA VAL A 25 -17.35 -6.68 14.92
C VAL A 25 -16.11 -5.95 15.44
N LYS A 26 -15.84 -5.96 16.75
CA LYS A 26 -14.62 -5.32 17.28
C LYS A 26 -13.33 -5.94 16.73
N LYS A 27 -13.29 -7.24 16.42
CA LYS A 27 -12.13 -7.89 15.78
C LYS A 27 -11.96 -7.49 14.32
N GLU A 28 -13.04 -7.43 13.53
CA GLU A 28 -13.01 -6.90 12.15
C GLU A 28 -12.59 -5.42 12.12
N TYR A 29 -13.15 -4.60 13.01
CA TYR A 29 -12.81 -3.19 13.12
C TYR A 29 -11.42 -2.95 13.73
N ALA A 30 -10.88 -3.90 14.51
CA ALA A 30 -9.50 -3.85 15.01
C ALA A 30 -8.48 -4.32 13.96
N ALA A 31 -8.87 -5.20 13.03
CA ALA A 31 -8.08 -5.55 11.86
C ALA A 31 -7.98 -4.34 10.91
N ASP A 32 -9.08 -3.61 10.69
CA ASP A 32 -9.08 -2.36 9.91
C ASP A 32 -8.30 -1.22 10.61
N LYS A 33 -8.36 -1.14 11.95
CA LYS A 33 -7.60 -0.13 12.72
C LYS A 33 -6.12 -0.43 12.89
N LYS A 34 -5.60 -1.56 12.40
CA LYS A 34 -4.16 -1.77 12.23
C LYS A 34 -3.59 -1.11 10.96
N HIS A 35 -4.41 -0.48 10.11
CA HIS A 35 -3.96 0.56 9.17
C HIS A 35 -3.86 1.93 9.85
N LYS A 36 -3.25 1.96 11.04
CA LYS A 36 -2.96 3.20 11.75
C LYS A 36 -1.73 3.86 11.12
N GLN A 37 -1.88 4.36 9.89
CA GLN A 37 -1.06 5.39 9.26
C GLN A 37 0.44 5.38 9.65
N ASP A 38 1.09 4.23 9.55
CA ASP A 38 2.52 4.23 9.28
C ASP A 38 2.66 4.76 7.85
N TYR A 39 3.53 5.75 7.66
CA TYR A 39 3.86 6.22 6.31
C TYR A 39 4.51 5.06 5.57
N THR A 40 3.72 4.27 4.83
CA THR A 40 4.28 3.19 4.04
C THR A 40 5.12 3.77 2.92
N ARG A 41 6.22 3.09 2.56
CA ARG A 41 7.08 3.50 1.45
C ARG A 41 6.28 3.66 0.15
N ALA A 42 5.26 2.83 -0.05
CA ALA A 42 4.30 2.96 -1.15
C ALA A 42 3.57 4.32 -1.17
N LEU A 43 3.17 4.86 -0.02
CA LEU A 43 2.55 6.19 0.05
C LEU A 43 3.57 7.29 -0.31
N GLN A 44 4.82 7.15 0.13
CA GLN A 44 5.90 8.08 -0.24
C GLN A 44 6.14 8.04 -1.75
N VAL A 45 6.29 6.86 -2.35
CA VAL A 45 6.40 6.67 -3.80
C VAL A 45 5.23 7.32 -4.53
N LYS A 46 3.99 7.08 -4.06
CA LYS A 46 2.80 7.71 -4.65
C LYS A 46 2.89 9.23 -4.61
N LYS A 47 3.29 9.82 -3.47
CA LYS A 47 3.45 11.28 -3.35
C LYS A 47 4.53 11.80 -4.27
N GLU A 48 5.67 11.13 -4.37
CA GLU A 48 6.75 11.52 -5.28
C GLU A 48 6.29 11.49 -6.74
N LEU A 49 5.66 10.41 -7.19
CA LEU A 49 5.19 10.28 -8.57
C LEU A 49 4.10 11.30 -8.93
N LEU A 50 3.25 11.69 -7.97
CA LEU A 50 2.20 12.70 -8.16
C LEU A 50 2.72 14.15 -8.27
N LYS A 51 4.00 14.42 -7.96
CA LYS A 51 4.60 15.74 -8.18
C LYS A 51 4.81 16.05 -9.67
N TYR A 52 4.85 15.03 -10.50
CA TYR A 52 5.16 15.16 -11.93
C TYR A 52 3.88 15.23 -12.78
N LYS A 53 4.05 15.59 -14.06
CA LYS A 53 2.96 15.47 -15.04
C LYS A 53 2.56 14.00 -15.18
N LYS A 54 1.28 13.78 -15.50
CA LYS A 54 0.75 12.42 -15.71
C LYS A 54 1.49 11.75 -16.88
N PRO A 55 2.11 10.58 -16.67
CA PRO A 55 2.75 9.85 -17.75
C PRO A 55 1.73 9.03 -18.54
N ALA A 56 2.10 8.58 -19.74
CA ALA A 56 1.28 7.64 -20.51
C ALA A 56 1.17 6.28 -19.83
N ARG A 57 2.26 5.82 -19.20
CA ARG A 57 2.29 4.62 -18.37
C ARG A 57 3.40 4.70 -17.32
N VAL A 58 3.33 3.80 -16.36
CA VAL A 58 4.37 3.59 -15.35
C VAL A 58 4.78 2.14 -15.38
N GLU A 59 6.08 1.90 -15.53
CA GLU A 59 6.71 0.58 -15.46
C GLU A 59 7.46 0.48 -14.14
N ILE A 60 7.28 -0.61 -13.39
CA ILE A 60 7.96 -0.81 -12.11
C ILE A 60 8.85 -2.05 -12.20
N GLU A 61 10.15 -1.85 -12.00
CA GLU A 61 11.18 -2.87 -11.96
C GLU A 61 11.79 -2.96 -10.56
N THR A 62 12.25 -4.16 -10.21
CA THR A 62 12.74 -4.47 -8.86
C THR A 62 14.06 -5.22 -8.97
N PHE A 63 15.05 -4.78 -8.19
CA PHE A 63 16.40 -5.34 -8.16
C PHE A 63 16.86 -5.74 -6.74
N THR A 64 15.95 -5.79 -5.77
CA THR A 64 16.19 -6.25 -4.40
C THR A 64 15.09 -7.22 -3.97
N LYS A 65 15.42 -8.18 -3.10
CA LYS A 65 14.44 -9.08 -2.48
C LYS A 65 14.09 -8.72 -1.03
N ARG A 66 14.83 -7.78 -0.44
CA ARG A 66 14.75 -7.46 0.99
C ARG A 66 13.44 -6.77 1.37
N TYR A 67 12.91 -5.92 0.49
CA TYR A 67 11.74 -5.09 0.75
C TYR A 67 10.48 -5.62 0.03
N GLN A 68 10.32 -6.95 -0.03
CA GLN A 68 9.32 -7.58 -0.90
C GLN A 68 7.88 -7.10 -0.61
N ASP A 69 7.50 -6.97 0.67
CA ASP A 69 6.18 -6.47 1.08
C ASP A 69 5.96 -5.03 0.60
N ASP A 70 6.94 -4.14 0.83
CA ASP A 70 6.90 -2.75 0.35
C ASP A 70 6.83 -2.68 -1.19
N ILE A 71 7.55 -3.56 -1.89
CA ILE A 71 7.58 -3.64 -3.35
C ILE A 71 6.21 -4.06 -3.89
N GLU A 72 5.54 -5.02 -3.25
CA GLU A 72 4.21 -5.47 -3.64
C GLU A 72 3.19 -4.34 -3.46
N ASP A 73 3.26 -3.62 -2.35
CA ASP A 73 2.44 -2.42 -2.12
C ASP A 73 2.71 -1.33 -3.17
N ILE A 74 3.98 -1.09 -3.53
CA ILE A 74 4.35 -0.12 -4.57
C ILE A 74 3.80 -0.54 -5.94
N LYS A 75 3.88 -1.83 -6.29
CA LYS A 75 3.33 -2.36 -7.56
C LYS A 75 1.81 -2.27 -7.63
N ALA A 76 1.12 -2.33 -6.49
CA ALA A 76 -0.32 -2.19 -6.40
C ALA A 76 -0.81 -0.73 -6.49
N LEU A 77 0.10 0.27 -6.54
CA LEU A 77 -0.27 1.68 -6.59
C LEU A 77 -1.05 2.02 -7.86
N LYS A 78 -2.25 2.57 -7.67
CA LYS A 78 -3.00 3.21 -8.76
C LYS A 78 -2.55 4.65 -8.93
N LEU A 79 -2.03 4.95 -10.11
CA LEU A 79 -1.56 6.28 -10.51
C LEU A 79 -2.45 6.83 -11.63
N PRO A 80 -2.74 8.14 -11.63
CA PRO A 80 -3.43 8.77 -12.74
C PRO A 80 -2.51 8.82 -13.97
N LEU A 81 -2.98 8.29 -15.09
CA LEU A 81 -2.27 8.26 -16.36
C LEU A 81 -2.91 9.24 -17.37
N ASP A 82 -2.14 9.61 -18.38
CA ASP A 82 -2.61 10.38 -19.54
C ASP A 82 -2.07 9.72 -20.82
N GLU A 83 -2.90 8.95 -21.51
CA GLU A 83 -2.53 8.21 -22.72
C GLU A 83 -2.02 9.11 -23.86
N ALA A 84 -2.35 10.40 -23.83
CA ALA A 84 -1.86 11.38 -24.81
C ALA A 84 -0.46 11.93 -24.48
N ALA A 85 0.11 11.59 -23.32
CA ALA A 85 1.43 12.04 -22.92
C ALA A 85 2.51 11.46 -23.85
N ASN A 86 3.52 12.28 -24.15
CA ASN A 86 4.65 11.90 -25.00
C ASN A 86 5.78 11.18 -24.24
N PHE A 87 5.57 10.86 -22.96
CA PHE A 87 6.57 10.22 -22.12
C PHE A 87 5.93 9.18 -21.19
N TYR A 88 6.75 8.27 -20.71
CA TYR A 88 6.40 7.32 -19.66
C TYR A 88 7.44 7.33 -18.55
N MET A 89 7.08 6.81 -17.37
CA MET A 89 8.01 6.67 -16.25
C MET A 89 8.41 5.21 -16.08
N GLN A 90 9.70 4.95 -15.94
CA GLN A 90 10.26 3.67 -15.51
C GLN A 90 10.79 3.86 -14.08
N VAL A 91 10.21 3.13 -13.14
CA VAL A 91 10.52 3.17 -11.72
C VAL A 91 11.34 1.94 -11.38
N GLN A 92 12.54 2.14 -10.85
CA GLN A 92 13.44 1.08 -10.43
C GLN A 92 13.62 1.12 -8.92
N LEU A 93 13.39 -0.03 -8.28
CA LEU A 93 13.55 -0.20 -6.84
C LEU A 93 14.77 -1.08 -6.56
N PHE A 94 15.73 -0.57 -5.79
CA PHE A 94 16.95 -1.32 -5.44
C PHE A 94 17.44 -0.99 -4.04
N SER A 95 18.16 -1.94 -3.46
CA SER A 95 18.88 -1.84 -2.19
C SER A 95 20.08 -2.77 -2.30
N GLU A 96 21.14 -2.51 -1.54
CA GLU A 96 22.19 -3.52 -1.36
C GLU A 96 21.62 -4.64 -0.48
N ASP A 97 21.56 -5.86 -1.01
CA ASP A 97 20.94 -7.00 -0.31
C ASP A 97 21.88 -7.58 0.76
N THR A 98 23.18 -7.32 0.67
CA THR A 98 24.18 -7.80 1.64
C THR A 98 24.37 -6.89 2.85
N ASP A 99 23.91 -5.65 2.78
CA ASP A 99 24.03 -4.64 3.85
C ASP A 99 22.66 -4.34 4.46
N GLU A 100 22.47 -4.78 5.71
CA GLU A 100 21.22 -4.54 6.46
C GLU A 100 20.97 -3.05 6.76
N SER A 101 21.96 -2.18 6.60
CA SER A 101 21.76 -0.73 6.74
C SER A 101 21.41 -0.04 5.42
N SER A 102 21.43 -0.76 4.30
CA SER A 102 21.14 -0.18 2.99
C SER A 102 19.66 0.19 2.83
N PRO A 103 19.35 1.44 2.45
CA PRO A 103 17.98 1.88 2.27
C PRO A 103 17.39 1.39 0.95
N LEU A 104 16.06 1.33 0.89
CA LEU A 104 15.36 1.16 -0.37
C LEU A 104 15.41 2.47 -1.18
N ILE A 105 16.05 2.42 -2.35
CA ILE A 105 16.15 3.54 -3.28
C ILE A 105 15.11 3.40 -4.39
N LEU A 106 14.42 4.50 -4.66
CA LEU A 106 13.51 4.70 -5.79
C LEU A 106 14.24 5.53 -6.85
N GLN A 107 14.50 4.96 -8.02
CA GLN A 107 14.96 5.70 -9.19
C GLN A 107 13.82 5.83 -10.20
N ILE A 108 13.54 7.06 -10.64
CA ILE A 108 12.48 7.39 -11.58
C ILE A 108 13.13 7.88 -12.87
N LYS A 109 12.99 7.14 -13.95
CA LYS A 109 13.46 7.50 -15.29
C LYS A 109 12.28 7.94 -16.15
N PHE A 110 12.37 9.13 -16.70
CA PHE A 110 11.40 9.67 -17.64
C PHE A 110 11.89 9.38 -19.04
N LYS A 111 11.12 8.64 -19.82
CA LYS A 111 11.51 8.22 -21.16
C LYS A 111 10.52 8.74 -22.20
N ASP A 112 11.05 9.23 -23.31
CA ASP A 112 10.24 9.59 -24.46
C ASP A 112 9.57 8.33 -25.03
N ILE A 113 8.26 8.39 -25.29
CA ILE A 113 7.50 7.20 -25.66
C ILE A 113 7.85 6.67 -27.05
N LYS A 114 8.33 7.54 -27.95
CA LYS A 114 8.63 7.17 -29.35
C LYS A 114 10.05 6.69 -29.52
N THR A 115 10.99 7.39 -28.89
CA THR A 115 12.43 7.17 -29.05
C THR A 115 13.04 6.34 -27.94
N GLN A 116 12.33 6.19 -26.81
CA GLN A 116 12.80 5.56 -25.56
C GLN A 116 14.03 6.24 -24.94
N ASN A 117 14.40 7.42 -25.44
CA ASN A 117 15.50 8.19 -24.90
C ASN A 117 15.16 8.67 -23.49
N LEU A 118 16.17 8.66 -22.63
CA LEU A 118 16.07 9.25 -21.30
C LEU A 118 15.91 10.76 -21.44
N ILE A 119 14.84 11.29 -20.88
CA ILE A 119 14.56 12.73 -20.79
C ILE A 119 15.14 13.28 -19.49
N ARG A 120 14.89 12.56 -18.39
CA ARG A 120 15.28 12.94 -17.04
C ARG A 120 15.37 11.71 -16.15
N GLU A 121 16.17 11.80 -15.10
CA GLU A 121 16.23 10.82 -14.03
C GLU A 121 16.20 11.53 -12.67
N ASP A 122 15.46 10.97 -11.72
CA ASP A 122 15.45 11.39 -10.33
C ASP A 122 15.65 10.17 -9.42
N SER A 123 16.20 10.38 -8.21
CA SER A 123 16.38 9.33 -7.21
C SER A 123 15.92 9.81 -5.84
N VAL A 124 15.27 8.92 -5.09
CA VAL A 124 14.70 9.20 -3.77
C VAL A 124 15.03 8.06 -2.82
N ASN A 125 15.50 8.41 -1.62
CA ASN A 125 15.62 7.46 -0.51
C ASN A 125 14.24 7.30 0.16
N LEU A 126 13.78 6.06 0.32
CA LEU A 126 12.48 5.71 0.92
C LEU A 126 12.58 5.35 2.41
N GLU A 127 13.65 5.75 3.10
CA GLU A 127 13.82 5.66 4.56
C GLU A 127 13.81 7.02 5.26
#